data_AF-A0A372IHZ7-F1
#
_entry.id   AF-A0A372IHZ7-F1
#
_cell.length_a   1.000
_cell.length_b   1.000
_cell.length_c   1.000
_cell.angle_alpha   90.00
_cell.angle_beta   90.00
_cell.angle_gamma   90.00
#
_symmetry.space_group_name_H-M   'P 1'
#
loop_
_entity.id
_entity.type
_entity.pdbx_description
1 polymer ?
#
loop_
_entity_poly.entity_id
_entity_poly.type
_entity_poly.pdbx_seq_one_letter_code
_entity_poly.pdbx_strand_id
1 'polypeptide(L)'
;MATLRRWREALTGLAVVLVGAVIALAALTFVLFWIGLAAAALGAFLIFSGVQKGRFRREATGPGIVALDEGRVTYMGPLDGGMADIEDLTALQLDTRSRSSVWILHRPGADPLHIPVTATGADRLFDAFLRLPGLNTGRMVRELNNSRGETVLIWERTPGANGPRRLN
;
A
#
# COMPACT_ATOMS: atom_id res chain seq x y z
N MET A 1 -11.95 -10.37 16.24
CA MET A 1 -13.16 -10.54 15.40
C MET A 1 -12.97 -10.18 13.92
N ALA A 2 -11.96 -9.39 13.51
CA ALA A 2 -11.71 -9.04 12.10
C ALA A 2 -11.25 -10.22 11.21
N THR A 3 -10.71 -11.29 11.81
CA THR A 3 -10.18 -12.46 11.10
C THR A 3 -11.26 -13.37 10.51
N LEU A 4 -12.46 -13.43 11.08
CA LEU A 4 -13.54 -14.25 10.51
C LEU A 4 -14.23 -13.59 9.32
N ARG A 5 -14.28 -12.25 9.28
CA ARG A 5 -14.88 -11.50 8.17
C ARG A 5 -14.05 -11.59 6.89
N ARG A 6 -12.71 -11.72 7.03
CA ARG A 6 -11.77 -11.79 5.89
C ARG A 6 -11.84 -13.11 5.10
N TRP A 7 -12.25 -14.20 5.76
CA TRP A 7 -12.37 -15.53 5.13
C TRP A 7 -13.82 -15.88 4.78
N ARG A 8 -14.77 -15.01 5.13
CA ARG A 8 -16.20 -15.27 4.92
C ARG A 8 -16.50 -15.45 3.45
N GLU A 9 -15.97 -14.60 2.58
CA GLU A 9 -16.18 -14.68 1.12
C GLU A 9 -15.56 -15.94 0.51
N ALA A 10 -14.39 -16.36 1.00
CA ALA A 10 -13.76 -17.62 0.60
C ALA A 10 -14.57 -18.85 1.07
N LEU A 11 -15.13 -18.81 2.29
CA LEU A 11 -16.01 -19.84 2.83
C LEU A 11 -17.35 -19.90 2.09
N THR A 12 -17.94 -18.76 1.71
CA THR A 12 -19.16 -18.74 0.89
C THR A 12 -18.88 -19.30 -0.51
N GLY A 13 -17.75 -18.92 -1.12
CA GLY A 13 -17.33 -19.45 -2.42
C GLY A 13 -17.11 -20.97 -2.39
N LEU A 14 -16.44 -21.48 -1.34
CA LEU A 14 -16.22 -22.91 -1.14
C LEU A 14 -17.55 -23.67 -0.95
N ALA A 15 -18.49 -23.12 -0.19
CA ALA A 15 -19.81 -23.71 0.01
C ALA A 15 -20.59 -23.80 -1.32
N VAL A 16 -20.54 -22.77 -2.16
CA VAL A 16 -21.19 -22.77 -3.48
C VAL A 16 -20.55 -23.80 -4.42
N VAL A 17 -19.22 -23.92 -4.42
CA VAL A 17 -18.51 -24.94 -5.21
C VAL A 17 -18.87 -26.36 -4.77
N LEU A 18 -18.92 -26.63 -3.46
CA LEU A 18 -19.29 -27.93 -2.92
C LEU A 18 -20.74 -28.30 -3.26
N VAL A 19 -21.68 -27.36 -3.15
CA VAL A 19 -23.08 -27.58 -3.53
C VAL A 19 -23.20 -27.84 -5.03
N GLY A 20 -22.52 -27.06 -5.88
CA GLY A 20 -22.49 -27.27 -7.33
C GLY A 20 -21.91 -28.63 -7.73
N ALA A 21 -20.82 -29.06 -7.07
CA ALA A 21 -20.20 -30.35 -7.30
C ALA A 21 -21.08 -31.53 -6.86
N VAL A 22 -21.76 -31.43 -5.71
CA VAL A 22 -22.72 -32.44 -5.24
C VAL A 22 -23.89 -32.58 -6.22
N ILE A 23 -24.43 -31.47 -6.75
CA ILE A 23 -25.50 -31.49 -7.75
C ILE A 23 -25.01 -32.11 -9.07
N ALA A 24 -23.79 -31.81 -9.51
CA ALA A 24 -23.21 -32.38 -10.73
C ALA A 24 -22.96 -33.89 -10.61
N LEU A 25 -22.50 -34.37 -9.46
CA LEU A 25 -22.26 -35.80 -9.18
C LEU A 25 -23.56 -36.58 -8.99
N ALA A 26 -24.62 -35.93 -8.49
CA ALA A 26 -25.95 -36.52 -8.35
C ALA A 26 -26.81 -36.39 -9.62
N ALA A 27 -26.31 -35.73 -10.67
CA ALA A 27 -27.05 -35.51 -11.91
C ALA A 27 -27.18 -36.80 -12.73
N LEU A 28 -28.40 -37.32 -12.88
CA LEU A 28 -28.69 -38.45 -13.76
C LEU A 28 -28.75 -38.07 -15.26
N THR A 29 -28.64 -36.78 -15.62
CA THR A 29 -28.79 -36.31 -17.00
C THR A 29 -27.66 -35.37 -17.43
N PHE A 30 -27.31 -35.41 -18.73
CA PHE A 30 -26.21 -34.64 -19.32
C PHE A 30 -26.37 -33.12 -19.17
N VAL A 31 -27.61 -32.61 -19.15
CA VAL A 31 -27.89 -31.18 -19.00
C VAL A 31 -27.59 -30.68 -17.59
N LEU A 32 -27.97 -31.42 -16.55
CA LEU A 32 -27.68 -31.03 -15.16
C LEU A 32 -26.18 -31.05 -14.86
N PHE A 33 -25.43 -31.96 -15.49
CA PHE A 33 -23.96 -32.02 -15.36
C PHE A 33 -23.29 -30.71 -15.80
N TRP A 34 -23.65 -30.19 -16.99
CA TRP A 34 -23.08 -28.94 -17.51
C TRP A 34 -23.48 -27.70 -16.69
N ILE A 35 -24.70 -27.68 -16.16
CA ILE A 35 -25.14 -26.60 -15.26
C ILE A 35 -24.32 -26.61 -13.95
N GLY A 36 -24.10 -27.80 -13.36
CA GLY A 36 -23.27 -27.95 -12.17
C GLY A 36 -21.80 -27.55 -12.43
N LEU A 37 -21.25 -27.91 -13.59
CA LEU A 37 -19.91 -27.52 -14.00
C LEU A 37 -19.78 -25.99 -14.17
N ALA A 38 -20.77 -25.34 -14.79
CA ALA A 38 -20.80 -23.88 -14.94
C ALA A 38 -20.88 -23.17 -13.57
N ALA A 39 -21.69 -23.67 -12.65
CA ALA A 39 -21.77 -23.16 -11.28
C ALA A 39 -20.45 -23.32 -10.51
N ALA A 40 -19.78 -24.48 -10.64
CA ALA A 40 -18.47 -24.72 -10.03
C ALA A 40 -17.38 -23.79 -10.60
N ALA A 41 -17.38 -23.56 -11.92
CA ALA A 41 -16.45 -22.62 -12.56
C ALA A 41 -16.67 -21.18 -12.08
N LEU A 42 -17.93 -20.76 -11.93
CA LEU A 42 -18.26 -19.43 -11.39
C LEU A 42 -17.80 -19.29 -9.92
N GLY A 43 -17.98 -20.33 -9.10
CA GLY A 43 -17.48 -20.36 -7.73
C GLY A 43 -15.96 -20.27 -7.63
N ALA A 44 -15.24 -20.99 -8.49
CA ALA A 44 -13.78 -20.91 -8.59
C ALA A 44 -13.30 -19.51 -8.99
N PHE A 45 -14.00 -18.85 -9.93
CA PHE A 45 -13.70 -17.48 -10.34
C PHE A 45 -13.87 -16.48 -9.18
N LEU A 46 -14.93 -16.62 -8.39
CA LEU A 46 -15.16 -15.77 -7.20
C LEU A 46 -14.08 -15.98 -6.13
N ILE A 47 -13.66 -17.24 -5.88
CA ILE A 47 -12.55 -17.55 -4.98
C ILE A 47 -11.26 -16.90 -5.48
N PHE A 48 -10.95 -17.03 -6.77
CA PHE A 48 -9.77 -16.43 -7.37
C PHE A 48 -9.76 -14.90 -7.24
N SER A 49 -10.90 -14.25 -7.51
CA SER A 49 -11.07 -12.79 -7.34
C SER A 49 -10.89 -12.36 -5.87
N GLY A 50 -11.46 -13.11 -4.92
CA GLY A 50 -11.32 -12.85 -3.49
C GLY A 50 -9.88 -13.02 -2.98
N VAL A 51 -9.20 -14.07 -3.43
CA VAL A 51 -7.78 -14.34 -3.10
C VAL A 51 -6.87 -13.25 -3.68
N GLN A 52 -7.11 -12.79 -4.91
CA GLN A 52 -6.36 -11.68 -5.50
C GLN A 52 -6.56 -10.38 -4.69
N LYS A 53 -7.79 -10.05 -4.29
CA LYS A 53 -8.08 -8.85 -3.49
C LYS A 53 -7.52 -8.91 -2.07
N GLY A 54 -7.50 -10.09 -1.45
CA GLY A 54 -6.94 -10.30 -0.12
C GLY A 54 -5.40 -10.23 -0.08
N ARG A 55 -4.74 -10.67 -1.16
CA ARG A 55 -3.28 -10.81 -1.22
C ARG A 55 -2.53 -9.50 -1.51
N PHE A 56 -3.20 -8.48 -2.06
CA PHE A 56 -2.62 -7.14 -2.28
C PHE A 56 -2.74 -6.18 -1.08
N ARG A 57 -3.38 -6.59 0.02
CA ARG A 57 -3.31 -5.86 1.29
C ARG A 57 -2.22 -6.47 2.16
N ARG A 58 -0.96 -6.10 1.89
CA ARG A 58 0.09 -6.19 2.91
C ARG A 58 -0.32 -5.25 4.05
N GLU A 59 -0.98 -5.83 5.05
CA GLU A 59 -1.20 -5.34 6.42
C GLU A 59 -0.95 -3.85 6.66
N ALA A 60 -1.82 -2.99 6.10
CA ALA A 60 -1.93 -1.61 6.56
C ALA A 60 -2.59 -1.60 7.95
N THR A 61 -1.80 -1.87 8.97
CA THR A 61 -2.21 -1.91 10.39
C THR A 61 -1.82 -0.62 11.11
N GLY A 62 -1.13 0.30 10.42
CA GLY A 62 -0.72 1.60 10.94
C GLY A 62 -1.87 2.61 10.98
N PRO A 63 -1.78 3.62 11.86
CA PRO A 63 -2.79 4.66 11.94
C PRO A 63 -2.77 5.57 10.70
N GLY A 64 -3.96 5.88 10.20
CA GLY A 64 -4.18 6.87 9.14
C GLY A 64 -4.16 6.32 7.71
N ILE A 65 -4.50 7.23 6.79
CA ILE A 65 -4.62 6.96 5.36
C ILE A 65 -3.76 7.97 4.60
N VAL A 66 -3.05 7.48 3.58
CA VAL A 66 -2.26 8.28 2.65
C VAL A 66 -2.96 8.25 1.30
N ALA A 67 -3.33 9.42 0.80
CA ALA A 67 -3.74 9.63 -0.58
C ALA A 67 -2.60 10.30 -1.35
N LEU A 68 -2.39 9.88 -2.59
CA LEU A 68 -1.42 10.47 -3.50
C LEU A 68 -2.16 10.85 -4.78
N ASP A 69 -2.09 12.13 -5.14
CA ASP A 69 -2.74 12.68 -6.33
C ASP A 69 -1.78 13.66 -7.01
N GLU A 70 -1.45 13.42 -8.28
CA GLU A 70 -0.53 14.27 -9.07
C GLU A 70 0.81 14.64 -8.38
N GLY A 71 1.34 13.79 -7.50
CA GLY A 71 2.58 14.07 -6.76
C GLY A 71 2.37 14.87 -5.46
N ARG A 72 1.12 15.14 -5.09
CA ARG A 72 0.72 15.65 -3.79
C ARG A 72 0.32 14.53 -2.86
N VAL A 73 0.98 14.46 -1.72
CA VAL A 73 0.69 13.52 -0.64
C VAL A 73 -0.30 14.17 0.31
N THR A 74 -1.37 13.48 0.66
CA THR A 74 -2.29 13.86 1.74
C THR A 74 -2.31 12.76 2.78
N TYR A 75 -1.85 13.08 3.99
CA TYR A 75 -1.94 12.18 5.13
C TYR A 75 -3.07 12.60 6.06
N MET A 76 -3.94 11.64 6.36
CA MET A 76 -5.05 11.78 7.30
C MET A 76 -4.81 10.80 8.45
N GLY A 77 -4.11 11.28 9.48
CA GLY A 77 -3.88 10.56 10.72
C GLY A 77 -4.98 10.84 11.77
N PRO A 78 -5.03 10.04 12.84
CA PRO A 78 -6.03 10.20 13.91
C PRO A 78 -5.76 11.38 14.84
N LEU A 79 -4.52 11.87 14.89
CA LEU A 79 -4.08 12.95 15.79
C LEU A 79 -3.50 14.13 15.01
N ASP A 80 -2.87 13.85 13.87
CA ASP A 80 -2.27 14.80 12.98
C ASP A 80 -2.62 14.48 11.52
N GLY A 81 -2.36 15.44 10.65
CA GLY A 81 -2.61 15.30 9.23
C GLY A 81 -2.06 16.49 8.48
N GLY A 82 -1.93 16.34 7.17
CA GLY A 82 -1.41 17.39 6.34
C GLY A 82 -1.24 16.96 4.91
N MET A 83 -0.96 17.94 4.06
CA MET A 83 -0.70 17.74 2.65
C MET A 83 0.74 18.16 2.37
N ALA A 84 1.44 17.47 1.49
CA ALA A 84 2.81 17.77 1.10
C ALA A 84 2.99 17.46 -0.38
N ASP A 85 3.38 18.46 -1.17
CA ASP A 85 3.80 18.26 -2.55
C ASP A 85 5.22 17.67 -2.58
N ILE A 86 5.40 16.56 -3.30
CA ILE A 86 6.70 15.87 -3.40
C ILE A 86 7.75 16.81 -4.01
N GLU A 87 7.33 17.66 -4.95
CA GLU A 87 8.18 18.63 -5.63
C GLU A 87 8.66 19.77 -4.73
N ASP A 88 7.99 19.99 -3.59
CA ASP A 88 8.32 21.04 -2.61
C ASP A 88 9.10 20.51 -1.41
N LEU A 89 9.36 19.21 -1.36
CA LEU A 89 10.13 18.62 -0.25
C LEU A 89 11.54 19.21 -0.19
N THR A 90 11.94 19.63 1.00
CA THR A 90 13.31 20.10 1.29
C THR A 90 14.17 18.98 1.83
N ALA A 91 13.58 18.06 2.61
CA ALA A 91 14.25 16.87 3.09
C ALA A 91 13.24 15.73 3.31
N LEU A 92 13.73 14.50 3.16
CA LEU A 92 13.03 13.26 3.47
C LEU A 92 13.86 12.50 4.50
N GLN A 93 13.29 12.27 5.68
CA GLN A 93 13.89 11.47 6.73
C GLN A 93 13.03 10.24 7.03
N LEU A 94 13.67 9.22 7.60
CA LEU A 94 13.01 8.03 8.11
C LEU A 94 13.38 7.89 9.58
N ASP A 95 12.38 8.00 10.45
CA ASP A 95 12.53 7.70 11.87
C ASP A 95 12.25 6.22 12.11
N THR A 96 13.27 5.48 12.57
CA THR A 96 13.18 4.05 12.91
C THR A 96 13.17 3.80 14.42
N ARG A 97 13.06 4.84 15.26
CA ARG A 97 13.03 4.75 16.73
C ARG A 97 11.69 4.26 17.28
N SER A 98 10.62 4.56 16.56
CA SER A 98 9.27 4.19 16.94
C SER A 98 8.99 2.72 16.63
N ARG A 99 7.93 2.17 17.23
CA ARG A 99 7.53 0.76 17.05
C ARG A 99 7.31 0.38 15.58
N SER A 100 6.96 1.35 14.76
CA SER A 100 6.83 1.24 13.31
C SER A 100 7.49 2.46 12.69
N SER A 101 8.37 2.27 11.71
CA SER A 101 9.08 3.38 11.09
C SER A 101 8.12 4.47 10.59
N VAL A 102 8.56 5.71 10.64
CA VAL A 102 7.76 6.89 10.26
C VAL A 102 8.56 7.71 9.25
N TRP A 103 7.95 8.00 8.12
CA TRP A 103 8.45 8.98 7.16
C TRP A 103 8.26 10.38 7.71
N ILE A 104 9.28 11.22 7.60
CA ILE A 104 9.22 12.63 7.98
C ILE A 104 9.52 13.46 6.73
N LEU A 105 8.50 14.19 6.27
CA LEU A 105 8.54 15.01 5.07
C LEU A 105 8.70 16.47 5.48
N HIS A 106 9.87 17.05 5.22
CA HIS A 106 10.15 18.46 5.49
C HIS A 106 9.79 19.33 4.30
N ARG A 107 9.20 20.49 4.59
CA ARG A 107 8.75 21.48 3.61
C ARG A 107 9.12 22.89 4.07
N PRO A 108 9.24 23.84 3.15
CA PRO A 108 9.54 25.22 3.51
C PRO A 108 8.35 25.84 4.26
N GLY A 109 8.61 26.40 5.45
CA GLY A 109 7.62 27.20 6.19
C GLY A 109 6.44 26.42 6.80
N ALA A 110 6.48 25.08 6.81
CA ALA A 110 5.45 24.23 7.40
C ALA A 110 6.07 23.19 8.33
N ASP A 111 5.29 22.75 9.32
CA ASP A 111 5.71 21.68 10.21
C ASP A 111 5.95 20.36 9.44
N PRO A 112 6.94 19.55 9.84
CA PRO A 112 7.22 18.28 9.18
C PRO A 112 6.02 17.34 9.23
N LEU A 113 5.69 16.74 8.09
CA LEU A 113 4.58 15.78 8.00
C LEU A 113 5.10 14.38 8.37
N HIS A 114 4.49 13.77 9.38
CA HIS A 114 4.86 12.45 9.88
C HIS A 114 3.90 11.41 9.34
N ILE A 115 4.41 10.41 8.62
CA ILE A 115 3.58 9.39 7.97
C ILE A 115 4.11 8.00 8.34
N PRO A 116 3.37 7.19 9.12
CA PRO A 116 3.77 5.82 9.42
C PRO A 116 3.94 5.00 8.13
N VAL A 117 5.03 4.21 8.03
CA VAL A 117 5.25 3.33 6.86
C VAL A 117 4.16 2.25 6.72
N THR A 118 3.42 1.99 7.79
CA THR A 118 2.33 1.02 7.88
C THR A 118 0.94 1.65 7.66
N ALA A 119 0.85 2.96 7.41
CA ALA A 119 -0.41 3.63 7.10
C ALA A 119 -1.00 3.10 5.79
N THR A 120 -2.34 3.18 5.65
CA THR A 120 -3.02 2.67 4.45
C THR A 120 -2.64 3.52 3.24
N GLY A 121 -2.06 2.91 2.20
CA GLY A 121 -1.61 3.61 1.00
C GLY A 121 -0.19 4.19 1.07
N ALA A 122 0.53 3.99 2.18
CA ALA A 122 1.91 4.45 2.34
C ALA A 122 2.89 3.77 1.36
N ASP A 123 2.53 2.61 0.81
CA ASP A 123 3.25 1.93 -0.27
C ASP A 123 3.42 2.80 -1.52
N ARG A 124 2.45 3.68 -1.81
CA ARG A 124 2.51 4.60 -2.96
C ARG A 124 3.54 5.72 -2.79
N LEU A 125 3.94 6.02 -1.55
CA LEU A 125 4.95 7.05 -1.28
C LEU A 125 6.30 6.66 -1.84
N PHE A 126 6.61 5.36 -1.88
CA PHE A 126 7.84 4.87 -2.48
C PHE A 126 7.99 5.34 -3.91
N ASP A 127 6.99 5.08 -4.76
CA ASP A 127 6.99 5.48 -6.16
C ASP A 127 7.03 7.00 -6.32
N ALA A 128 6.39 7.73 -5.39
CA ALA A 128 6.42 9.18 -5.36
C ALA A 128 7.84 9.71 -5.06
N PHE A 129 8.54 9.13 -4.08
CA PHE A 129 9.90 9.51 -3.72
C PHE A 129 10.91 9.21 -4.82
N LEU A 130 10.70 8.19 -5.65
CA LEU A 130 11.57 7.91 -6.80
C LEU A 130 11.64 9.08 -7.81
N ARG A 131 10.71 10.03 -7.76
CA ARG A 131 10.73 11.25 -8.57
C ARG A 131 11.70 12.31 -8.04
N LEU A 132 12.18 12.17 -6.80
CA LEU A 132 13.11 13.11 -6.19
C LEU A 132 14.51 13.00 -6.85
N PRO A 133 15.08 14.11 -7.35
CA PRO A 133 16.36 14.08 -8.04
C PRO A 133 17.50 13.73 -7.08
N GLY A 134 18.33 12.75 -7.46
CA GLY A 134 19.46 12.32 -6.64
C GLY A 134 19.10 11.43 -5.45
N LEU A 135 17.86 10.92 -5.36
CA LEU A 135 17.48 9.94 -4.34
C LEU A 135 18.33 8.66 -4.48
N ASN A 136 18.93 8.23 -3.37
CA ASN A 136 19.58 6.92 -3.30
C ASN A 136 18.56 5.84 -2.88
N THR A 137 17.91 5.23 -3.86
CA THR A 137 16.90 4.17 -3.64
C THR A 137 17.45 2.98 -2.87
N GLY A 138 18.70 2.58 -3.13
CA GLY A 138 19.33 1.46 -2.43
C GLY A 138 19.51 1.73 -0.93
N ARG A 139 19.93 2.95 -0.57
CA ARG A 139 19.97 3.41 0.82
C ARG A 139 18.58 3.43 1.42
N MET A 140 17.59 3.99 0.74
CA MET A 140 16.21 4.06 1.22
C MET A 140 15.66 2.69 1.60
N VAL A 141 15.73 1.71 0.69
CA VAL A 141 15.24 0.35 0.92
C VAL A 141 16.02 -0.34 2.04
N ARG A 142 17.34 -0.12 2.13
CA ARG A 142 18.16 -0.68 3.20
C ARG A 142 17.76 -0.13 4.57
N GLU A 143 17.56 1.18 4.69
CA GLU A 143 17.20 1.79 5.97
C GLU A 143 15.76 1.46 6.39
N LEU A 144 14.85 1.23 5.44
CA LEU A 144 13.51 0.72 5.75
C LEU A 144 13.49 -0.68 6.35
N ASN A 145 14.39 -1.54 5.89
CA ASN A 145 14.52 -2.90 6.39
C ASN A 145 15.38 -2.99 7.66
N ASN A 146 16.05 -1.90 8.05
CA ASN A 146 16.89 -1.83 9.24
C ASN A 146 16.19 -1.07 10.36
N SER A 147 15.87 -1.76 11.46
CA SER A 147 15.39 -1.11 12.69
C SER A 147 16.58 -0.77 13.58
N ARG A 148 17.35 0.26 13.20
CA ARG A 148 18.52 0.71 13.99
C ARG A 148 18.19 1.67 15.12
N GLY A 149 16.94 2.12 15.23
CA GLY A 149 16.53 3.04 16.29
C GLY A 149 17.15 4.43 16.13
N GLU A 150 17.30 4.88 14.89
CA GLU A 150 17.84 6.20 14.56
C GLU A 150 16.96 6.90 13.51
N THR A 151 17.02 8.23 13.49
CA THR A 151 16.43 9.05 12.43
C THR A 151 17.47 9.23 11.33
N VAL A 152 17.20 8.69 10.15
CA VAL A 152 18.12 8.73 9.03
C VAL A 152 17.64 9.71 7.98
N LEU A 153 18.51 10.63 7.56
CA LEU A 153 18.30 11.45 6.38
C LEU A 153 18.44 10.59 5.12
N ILE A 154 17.34 10.41 4.40
CA ILE A 154 17.29 9.62 3.16
C ILE A 154 17.62 10.49 1.95
N TRP A 155 17.09 11.71 1.94
CA TRP A 155 17.30 12.67 0.87
C TRP A 155 17.17 14.09 1.39
N GLU A 156 17.92 14.99 0.77
CA GLU A 156 17.86 16.43 1.00
C GLU A 156 17.96 17.11 -0.36
N ARG A 157 17.24 18.22 -0.53
CA ARG A 157 17.29 19.01 -1.73
C ARG A 157 18.64 19.71 -1.83
N THR A 158 19.45 19.34 -2.83
CA THR A 158 20.67 20.07 -3.15
C THR A 158 20.33 21.48 -3.64
N PRO A 159 20.80 22.55 -2.95
CA PRO A 159 20.63 23.92 -3.43
C PRO A 159 21.39 24.08 -4.75
N GLY A 160 20.68 24.24 -5.87
CA GLY A 160 21.29 24.53 -7.19
C GLY A 160 20.89 23.63 -8.36
N ALA A 161 20.09 22.58 -8.15
CA ALA A 161 19.70 21.67 -9.23
C ALA A 161 18.77 22.28 -10.31
N ASN A 162 18.15 23.45 -10.06
CA ASN A 162 17.16 24.09 -10.95
C ASN A 162 17.39 25.59 -11.20
N GLY A 163 18.64 26.08 -11.24
CA GLY A 163 18.94 27.48 -11.56
C GLY A 163 19.62 27.64 -12.93
N PRO A 164 19.17 28.56 -13.82
CA PRO A 164 19.92 28.88 -15.03
C PRO A 164 21.32 29.37 -14.65
N ARG A 165 22.36 28.70 -15.17
CA ARG A 165 23.76 29.13 -15.04
C ARG A 165 23.86 30.58 -15.48
N ARG A 166 24.12 31.49 -14.54
CA ARG A 166 24.68 32.78 -14.90
C ARG A 166 26.13 32.54 -15.33
N LEU A 167 26.34 32.60 -16.64
CA LEU A 167 27.66 32.78 -17.22
C LEU A 167 28.08 34.21 -16.85
N ASN A 168 29.09 34.32 -15.99
CA ASN A 168 29.94 35.50 -15.90
C ASN A 168 31.18 35.25 -16.76
#